data_AF-A0A4Z0PVZ5-F1
#
_entry.id   AF-A0A4Z0PVZ5-F1
#
_cell.length_a   1.000
_cell.length_b   1.000
_cell.length_c   1.000
_cell.angle_alpha   90.00
_cell.angle_beta   90.00
_cell.angle_gamma   90.00
#
_symmetry.space_group_name_H-M   'P 1'
#
loop_
_entity.id
_entity.type
_entity.pdbx_description
1 polymer ?
#
loop_
_entity_poly.entity_id
_entity_poly.type
_entity_poly.pdbx_seq_one_letter_code
_entity_poly.pdbx_strand_id
1 'polypeptide(L)' 'ARALALLSDEGLSQPGIVVKTSSPQGEHERLPNPTLAETDGRITVKFHPWSIEAIVASEQAAH' A
#
# COMPACT_ATOMS: atom_id res chain seq x y z
N ALA A 1 -5.77 -10.02 -6.73
CA ALA A 1 -6.51 -10.22 -5.47
C ALA A 1 -6.40 -8.94 -4.64
N ARG A 2 -7.44 -8.56 -3.88
CA ARG A 2 -7.40 -7.37 -2.99
C ARG A 2 -6.49 -7.72 -1.80
N ALA A 3 -5.53 -6.86 -1.43
CA ALA A 3 -4.48 -7.18 -0.45
C ALA A 3 -5.01 -7.76 0.89
N LEU A 4 -6.17 -7.29 1.36
CA LEU A 4 -6.83 -7.80 2.57
C LEU A 4 -7.13 -9.31 2.51
N ALA A 5 -7.43 -9.85 1.34
CA ALA A 5 -7.72 -11.28 1.17
C ALA A 5 -6.48 -12.18 1.31
N LEU A 6 -5.28 -11.59 1.40
CA LEU A 6 -4.04 -12.31 1.65
C LEU A 6 -3.72 -12.42 3.15
N LEU A 7 -4.48 -11.72 4.01
CA LEU A 7 -4.29 -11.70 5.45
C LEU A 7 -5.22 -12.73 6.08
N SER A 8 -4.71 -13.53 7.01
CA SER A 8 -5.52 -14.52 7.72
C SER A 8 -6.37 -13.87 8.80
N ASP A 9 -7.58 -14.38 9.01
CA ASP A 9 -8.47 -13.91 10.08
C ASP A 9 -7.82 -14.04 11.46
N GLU A 10 -7.04 -15.11 11.68
CA GLU A 10 -6.26 -15.31 12.90
C GLU A 10 -5.27 -14.15 13.11
N GLY A 11 -4.47 -13.80 12.10
CA GLY A 11 -3.50 -12.71 12.19
C GLY A 11 -4.17 -11.36 12.46
N LEU A 12 -5.24 -11.06 11.73
CA LEU A 12 -6.01 -9.82 11.90
C LEU A 12 -6.68 -9.70 13.27
N SER A 13 -6.98 -10.82 13.92
CA SER A 13 -7.58 -10.84 15.26
C SER A 13 -6.58 -10.63 16.40
N GLN A 14 -5.28 -10.65 16.12
CA GLN A 14 -4.27 -10.51 17.18
C GLN A 14 -4.26 -9.12 17.80
N PRO A 15 -4.18 -9.00 19.14
CA PRO A 15 -4.09 -7.70 19.80
C PRO A 15 -2.88 -6.89 19.33
N GLY A 16 -3.11 -5.64 18.97
CA GLY A 16 -2.06 -4.72 18.50
C GLY A 16 -1.80 -4.77 16.99
N ILE A 17 -2.42 -5.70 16.25
CA ILE A 17 -2.43 -5.66 14.79
C ILE A 17 -3.44 -4.61 14.32
N VAL A 18 -2.99 -3.72 13.42
CA VAL A 18 -3.80 -2.64 12.87
C VAL A 18 -3.64 -2.62 11.35
N VAL A 19 -4.78 -2.58 10.65
CA VAL A 19 -4.83 -2.36 9.20
C VAL A 19 -5.25 -0.92 8.91
N LYS A 20 -4.54 -0.27 8.00
CA LYS A 20 -4.83 1.10 7.54
C LYS A 20 -4.84 1.14 6.02
N THR A 21 -5.70 1.97 5.46
CA THR A 21 -5.73 2.25 4.03
C THR A 21 -5.46 3.74 3.80
N SER A 22 -4.61 4.04 2.84
CA SER A 22 -4.36 5.42 2.38
C SER A 22 -4.15 5.44 0.88
N SER A 23 -4.35 6.60 0.26
CA SER A 23 -4.02 6.83 -1.15
C SER A 23 -3.20 8.12 -1.21
N PRO A 24 -1.88 8.06 -0.92
CA PRO A 24 -1.04 9.25 -0.91
C PRO A 24 -0.95 9.84 -2.33
N GLN A 25 -1.26 11.13 -2.47
CA GLN A 25 -1.19 11.86 -3.73
C GLN A 25 0.06 12.73 -3.77
N GLY A 26 0.92 12.52 -4.78
CA GLY A 26 2.08 13.37 -5.07
C GLY A 26 1.77 14.46 -6.10
N GLU A 27 2.59 15.53 -6.17
CA GLU A 27 2.37 16.64 -7.11
C GLU A 27 2.30 16.21 -8.58
N HIS A 28 3.10 15.22 -8.97
CA HIS A 28 3.13 14.69 -10.33
C HIS A 28 2.49 13.30 -10.44
N GLU A 29 1.61 12.91 -9.52
CA GLU A 29 0.97 11.60 -9.57
C GLU A 29 0.26 11.39 -10.93
N ARG A 30 0.56 10.26 -11.58
CA ARG A 30 -0.09 9.81 -12.82
C ARG A 30 -0.76 8.45 -12.67
N LEU A 31 -0.30 7.65 -11.72
CA LEU A 31 -0.85 6.35 -11.39
C LEU A 31 -1.40 6.39 -9.96
N PRO A 32 -2.71 6.14 -9.75
CA PRO A 32 -3.27 6.04 -8.40
C PRO A 32 -2.53 4.97 -7.59
N ASN A 33 -2.03 5.32 -6.41
CA ASN A 33 -1.27 4.41 -5.56
C ASN A 33 -1.98 4.06 -4.23
N PRO A 34 -3.17 3.43 -4.27
CA PRO A 34 -3.85 3.00 -3.05
C PRO A 34 -2.98 1.98 -2.32
N THR A 35 -2.73 2.27 -1.04
CA THR A 35 -1.86 1.49 -0.17
C THR A 35 -2.68 0.87 0.96
N LEU A 36 -2.54 -0.43 1.15
CA LEU A 36 -2.98 -1.13 2.36
C LEU A 36 -1.75 -1.40 3.23
N ALA A 37 -1.81 -1.04 4.50
CA ALA A 37 -0.74 -1.26 5.46
C ALA A 37 -1.26 -2.08 6.64
N GLU A 38 -0.54 -3.14 7.00
CA GLU A 38 -0.73 -3.90 8.24
C GLU A 38 0.49 -3.67 9.14
N THR A 39 0.26 -3.44 10.43
CA THR A 39 1.33 -3.17 11.39
C THR A 39 1.03 -3.72 12.77
N ASP A 40 2.08 -4.14 13.49
CA ASP A 40 2.08 -4.47 14.92
C ASP A 40 2.52 -3.29 15.81
N GLY A 41 2.68 -2.09 15.23
CA GLY A 41 3.21 -0.90 15.88
C GLY A 41 4.74 -0.76 15.85
N ARG A 42 5.48 -1.77 15.39
CA ARG A 42 6.95 -1.73 15.20
C ARG A 42 7.35 -1.95 13.75
N ILE A 43 6.76 -2.95 13.11
CA ILE A 43 6.97 -3.33 11.72
C ILE A 43 5.69 -3.07 10.95
N THR A 44 5.81 -2.59 9.72
CA THR A 44 4.67 -2.35 8.83
C THR A 44 4.95 -2.98 7.47
N VAL A 45 4.01 -3.80 7.01
CA VAL A 45 4.01 -4.32 5.63
C VAL A 45 3.00 -3.51 4.82
N LYS A 46 3.41 -3.07 3.64
CA LYS A 46 2.58 -2.25 2.74
C LYS A 46 2.39 -2.94 1.40
N PHE A 47 1.15 -2.90 0.91
CA PHE A 47 0.76 -3.40 -0.40
C PHE A 47 0.30 -2.24 -1.27
N HIS A 48 0.85 -2.17 -2.46
CA HIS A 48 0.52 -1.18 -3.49
C HIS A 48 0.52 -1.85 -4.88
N PRO A 49 -0.27 -1.33 -5.84
CA PRO A 49 -0.44 -1.98 -7.15
C PRO A 49 0.75 -1.82 -8.09
N TRP A 50 1.63 -0.84 -7.85
CA TRP A 50 2.73 -0.50 -8.75
C TRP A 50 4.08 -0.75 -8.08
N SER A 51 5.07 -1.12 -8.89
CA SER A 51 6.46 -1.04 -8.45
C SER A 51 6.93 0.41 -8.44
N ILE A 52 8.01 0.70 -7.72
CA ILE A 52 8.59 2.04 -7.69
C ILE A 52 9.07 2.46 -9.08
N GLU A 53 9.66 1.55 -9.85
CA GLU A 53 10.11 1.79 -11.21
C GLU A 53 8.96 2.21 -12.13
N ALA A 54 7.80 1.55 -12.00
CA ALA A 54 6.60 1.90 -12.78
C ALA A 54 6.06 3.29 -12.41
N ILE A 55 6.08 3.65 -11.12
CA ILE A 55 5.69 4.98 -10.66
C ILE A 55 6.62 6.04 -11.28
N VAL A 56 7.94 5.87 -11.15
CA VAL A 56 8.94 6.81 -11.69
C VAL A 56 8.80 6.96 -13.21
N ALA A 57 8.64 5.85 -13.94
CA ALA A 57 8.44 5.89 -15.39
C ALA A 57 7.17 6.67 -15.78
N SER A 58 6.08 6.55 -15.01
CA SER A 58 4.84 7.28 -15.27
C SER A 58 4.97 8.79 -15.11
N GLU A 59 5.80 9.24 -14.15
CA GLU A 59 6.04 10.66 -13.89
C GLU A 59 6.95 11.29 -14.97
N GLN A 60 7.91 10.51 -15.49
CA GLN A 60 8.83 10.96 -16.54
C GLN A 60 8.18 11.04 -17.93
N ALA A 61 7.21 10.16 -18.24
CA ALA A 61 6.53 10.16 -19.53
C ALA A 61 5.59 11.36 -19.76
N ALA A 62 5.29 12.13 -18.71
CA ALA A 62 4.45 13.32 -18.78
C ALA A 62 5.23 14.61 -19.09
N HIS A 63 6.50 14.49 -19.46
CA HIS A 63 7.45 15.57 -19.71
C HIS A 63 7.84 15.68 -21.18
#